data_AF-A0A0R3SFW0-F1
#
_entry.id   AF-A0A0R3SFW0-F1
#
_cell.length_a   1.000
_cell.length_b   1.000
_cell.length_c   1.000
_cell.angle_alpha   90.00
_cell.angle_beta   90.00
_cell.angle_gamma   90.00
#
_symmetry.space_group_name_H-M   'P 1'
#
loop_
_entity.id
_entity.type
_entity.pdbx_description
1 polymer ?
#
loop_
_entity_poly.entity_id
_entity_poly.type
_entity_poly.pdbx_seq_one_letter_code
_entity_poly.pdbx_strand_id
1 'polypeptide(L)'
;MLHENIQGRRLQVLANGIADMFSHNGLHSGHRRVGEPVKLHLTVLNSRLRSQRQARRLDASISRADSCASEAFCALGILQAFETRSLVENGRFEEVRLCKMISDEGSEDDDGTNFYPCIAKLTWPNI
;
A
#
# COMPACT_ATOMS: atom_id res chain seq x y z
N MET A 1 -20.60 -8.20 21.19
CA MET A 1 -19.16 -8.51 21.44
C MET A 1 -18.47 -8.50 20.09
N LEU A 2 -17.54 -7.57 19.85
CA LEU A 2 -16.67 -7.66 18.67
C LEU A 2 -15.88 -8.96 18.81
N HIS A 3 -16.11 -9.93 17.93
CA HIS A 3 -15.17 -11.04 17.79
C HIS A 3 -13.79 -10.43 17.55
N GLU A 4 -12.83 -10.70 18.44
CA GLU A 4 -11.43 -10.36 18.19
C GLU A 4 -11.07 -10.90 16.81
N ASN A 5 -10.67 -10.02 15.91
CA ASN A 5 -10.31 -10.39 14.55
C ASN A 5 -8.94 -11.10 14.60
N ILE A 6 -8.98 -12.42 14.83
CA ILE A 6 -7.80 -13.30 14.88
C ILE A 6 -6.92 -13.11 13.64
N GLN A 7 -7.52 -12.90 12.47
CA GLN A 7 -6.79 -12.65 11.22
C GLN A 7 -6.06 -11.31 11.25
N GLY A 8 -6.69 -10.26 11.79
CA GLY A 8 -6.04 -8.97 12.02
C GLY A 8 -4.84 -9.08 12.96
N ARG A 9 -4.95 -9.85 14.05
CA ARG A 9 -3.82 -10.09 14.96
C ARG A 9 -2.69 -10.87 14.29
N ARG A 10 -3.01 -11.91 13.51
CA ARG A 10 -2.04 -12.68 12.72
C ARG A 10 -1.29 -11.78 11.74
N LEU A 11 -2.02 -10.95 11.00
CA LEU A 11 -1.44 -10.00 10.06
C LEU A 11 -0.51 -9.00 10.76
N GLN A 12 -0.91 -8.49 11.94
CA GLN A 12 -0.08 -7.57 12.73
C GLN A 12 1.23 -8.19 13.18
N VAL A 13 1.19 -9.43 13.68
CA VAL A 13 2.39 -10.17 14.11
C VAL A 13 3.32 -10.39 12.91
N LEU A 14 2.77 -10.83 11.78
CA LEU A 14 3.53 -11.05 10.55
C LEU A 14 4.20 -9.77 10.04
N ALA A 15 3.44 -8.67 9.98
CA ALA A 15 3.95 -7.37 9.51
C ALA A 15 5.08 -6.85 10.41
N ASN A 16 4.95 -6.97 11.74
CA ASN A 16 6.01 -6.58 12.67
C ASN A 16 7.26 -7.45 12.47
N GLY A 17 7.11 -8.77 12.35
CA GLY A 17 8.23 -9.68 12.15
C GLY A 17 9.00 -9.40 10.85
N ILE A 18 8.27 -9.15 9.75
CA ILE A 18 8.88 -8.76 8.47
C ILE A 18 9.62 -7.42 8.61
N ALA A 19 8.97 -6.41 9.19
CA ALA A 19 9.58 -5.09 9.33
C ALA A 19 10.83 -5.12 10.21
N ASP A 20 10.82 -5.88 11.31
CA ASP A 20 11.99 -6.09 12.17
C ASP A 20 13.10 -6.81 11.42
N MET A 21 12.79 -7.92 10.73
CA MET A 21 13.78 -8.64 9.93
C MET A 21 14.44 -7.72 8.89
N PHE A 22 13.67 -6.94 8.13
CA PHE A 22 14.21 -6.01 7.14
C PHE A 22 15.07 -4.92 7.80
N SER A 23 14.65 -4.41 8.97
CA SER A 23 15.40 -3.39 9.71
C SER A 23 16.75 -3.93 10.19
N HIS A 24 16.80 -5.14 10.75
CA HIS A 24 18.05 -5.78 11.20
C HIS A 24 19.03 -6.04 10.05
N ASN A 25 18.53 -6.31 8.85
CA ASN A 25 19.35 -6.58 7.67
C ASN A 25 19.68 -5.30 6.86
N GLY A 26 19.33 -4.10 7.36
CA GLY A 26 19.59 -2.83 6.67
C GLY A 26 18.79 -2.62 5.38
N LEU A 27 17.66 -3.34 5.21
CA LEU A 27 16.80 -3.30 4.04
C LEU A 27 15.56 -2.38 4.21
N HIS A 28 15.35 -1.84 5.41
CA HIS A 28 14.22 -0.95 5.67
C HIS A 28 14.56 0.50 5.28
N SER A 29 13.70 1.13 4.49
CA SER A 29 13.83 2.56 4.15
C SER A 29 13.23 3.44 5.26
N GLY A 30 13.94 4.50 5.64
CA GLY A 30 13.49 5.43 6.68
C GLY A 30 13.91 5.09 8.11
N HIS A 31 13.50 5.92 9.06
CA HIS A 31 13.79 5.78 10.49
C HIS A 31 12.70 4.98 11.20
N ARG A 32 12.68 3.66 11.03
CA ARG A 32 11.92 2.76 11.91
C ARG A 32 12.85 2.16 12.94
N ARG A 33 12.44 2.11 14.21
CA ARG A 33 13.18 1.35 15.25
C ARG A 33 12.69 -0.10 15.29
N VAL A 34 13.59 -1.04 15.52
CA VAL A 34 13.21 -2.44 15.80
C VAL A 34 12.24 -2.48 16.98
N GLY A 35 11.16 -3.26 16.85
CA GLY A 35 10.10 -3.36 17.85
C GLY A 35 9.04 -2.24 17.77
N GLU A 36 9.22 -1.24 16.90
CA GLU A 36 8.17 -0.24 16.64
C GLU A 36 7.01 -0.86 15.85
N PRO A 37 5.76 -0.81 16.34
CA PRO A 37 4.66 -1.51 15.71
C PRO A 37 4.32 -0.92 14.34
N VAL A 38 4.10 -1.79 13.35
CA VAL A 38 3.65 -1.41 12.01
C VAL A 38 2.19 -0.95 12.06
N LYS A 39 1.89 0.23 11.50
CA LYS A 39 0.50 0.69 11.32
C LYS A 39 -0.12 0.07 10.07
N LEU A 40 -0.89 -1.00 10.26
CA LEU A 40 -1.66 -1.62 9.18
C LEU A 40 -2.74 -0.68 8.65
N HIS A 41 -2.84 -0.56 7.33
CA HIS A 41 -3.87 0.22 6.65
C HIS A 41 -4.05 -0.25 5.20
N LEU A 42 -5.24 -0.04 4.64
CA LEU A 42 -5.51 -0.19 3.21
C LEU A 42 -5.65 1.21 2.60
N THR A 43 -4.78 1.55 1.65
CA THR A 43 -4.88 2.83 0.96
C THR A 43 -5.91 2.72 -0.18
N VAL A 44 -7.03 3.43 -0.05
CA VAL A 44 -8.09 3.48 -1.09
C VAL A 44 -7.87 4.65 -2.06
N LEU A 45 -7.30 5.76 -1.58
CA LEU A 45 -7.04 6.95 -2.40
C LEU A 45 -5.74 7.63 -1.97
N ASN A 46 -4.97 8.12 -2.95
CA ASN A 46 -3.74 8.88 -2.72
C ASN A 46 -3.76 10.14 -3.59
N SER A 47 -4.11 11.28 -2.97
CA SER A 47 -4.22 12.58 -3.66
C SER A 47 -2.89 13.03 -4.25
N ARG A 48 -1.78 12.81 -3.52
CA ARG A 48 -0.42 13.13 -4.00
C ARG A 48 -0.09 12.38 -5.29
N LEU A 49 -0.39 11.08 -5.36
CA LEU A 49 -0.16 10.29 -6.56
C LEU A 49 -1.02 10.77 -7.73
N ARG A 50 -2.27 11.16 -7.46
CA ARG A 50 -3.17 11.77 -8.46
C ARG A 50 -2.58 13.06 -9.02
N SER A 51 -2.14 13.98 -8.14
CA SER A 51 -1.50 15.24 -8.55
C SER A 51 -0.21 15.00 -9.34
N GLN A 52 0.61 14.03 -8.94
CA GLN A 52 1.83 13.68 -9.67
C GLN A 52 1.55 13.09 -11.06
N ARG A 53 0.56 12.21 -11.19
CA ARG A 53 0.13 11.67 -12.49
C ARG A 53 -0.47 12.75 -13.38
N GLN A 54 -1.25 13.67 -12.81
CA GLN A 54 -1.81 14.80 -13.53
C GLN A 54 -0.71 15.75 -14.02
N ALA A 55 0.27 16.08 -13.17
CA ALA A 55 1.44 16.87 -13.55
C ALA A 55 2.20 16.23 -14.71
N ARG A 56 2.49 14.92 -14.66
CA ARG A 56 3.14 14.20 -15.77
C ARG A 56 2.35 14.22 -17.08
N ARG A 57 1.01 14.28 -17.03
CA ARG A 57 0.16 14.42 -18.23
C ARG A 57 0.17 15.86 -18.79
N LEU A 58 0.36 16.85 -17.91
CA LEU A 58 0.43 18.27 -18.27
C LEU A 58 1.85 18.71 -18.70
N ASP A 59 2.89 18.01 -18.23
CA ASP A 59 4.30 18.18 -18.66
C ASP A 59 4.53 17.82 -20.14
N ALA A 60 3.49 17.40 -20.88
CA ALA A 60 3.51 17.33 -22.33
C ALA A 60 3.41 18.71 -23.02
N SER A 61 3.12 19.81 -22.31
CA SER A 61 3.06 21.12 -23.00
C SER A 61 3.42 22.40 -22.24
N ILE A 62 3.57 22.48 -20.91
CA ILE A 62 3.84 23.80 -20.29
C ILE A 62 4.83 23.76 -19.11
N SER A 63 5.94 24.46 -19.33
CA SER A 63 6.93 25.02 -18.40
C SER A 63 6.56 25.01 -16.89
N ARG A 64 7.38 24.28 -16.14
CA ARG A 64 8.02 24.61 -14.85
C ARG A 64 7.28 25.58 -13.90
N ALA A 65 7.03 25.03 -12.70
CA ALA A 65 7.11 25.69 -11.40
C ALA A 65 6.18 26.90 -11.20
N ASP A 66 4.98 26.64 -10.69
CA ASP A 66 4.59 27.10 -9.35
C ASP A 66 3.12 26.75 -9.11
N SER A 67 2.80 26.32 -7.88
CA SER A 67 1.44 26.01 -7.40
C SER A 67 0.76 24.78 -8.01
N CYS A 68 1.31 23.58 -7.78
CA CYS A 68 0.40 22.47 -7.48
C CYS A 68 -0.14 22.73 -6.07
N ALA A 69 -1.07 23.69 -5.95
CA ALA A 69 -1.86 23.86 -4.75
C ALA A 69 -2.47 22.48 -4.48
N SER A 70 -2.13 21.89 -3.33
CA SER A 70 -2.75 20.65 -2.89
C SER A 70 -4.24 20.95 -2.76
N GLU A 71 -5.01 20.68 -3.81
CA GLU A 71 -6.46 20.83 -3.76
C GLU A 71 -6.96 20.05 -2.55
N ALA A 72 -7.66 20.75 -1.65
CA ALA A 72 -8.23 20.13 -0.48
C ALA A 72 -9.21 19.04 -0.93
N PHE A 73 -8.83 17.78 -0.73
CA PHE A 73 -9.67 16.66 -1.08
C PHE A 73 -10.71 16.44 0.02
N CYS A 74 -11.98 16.67 -0.30
CA CYS A 74 -13.08 16.36 0.61
C CYS A 74 -13.40 14.86 0.54
N ALA A 75 -12.90 14.10 1.53
CA ALA A 75 -13.14 12.65 1.62
C ALA A 75 -14.51 12.27 2.23
N LEU A 76 -15.31 13.25 2.66
CA LEU A 76 -16.57 13.02 3.38
C LEU A 76 -17.52 12.08 2.62
N GLY A 77 -17.67 12.25 1.30
CA GLY A 77 -18.51 11.37 0.50
C GLY A 77 -18.02 9.92 0.43
N ILE A 78 -16.70 9.71 0.44
CA ILE A 78 -16.11 8.36 0.52
C ILE A 78 -16.34 7.77 1.91
N LEU A 79 -16.06 8.54 2.96
CA LEU A 79 -16.25 8.08 4.34
C LEU A 79 -17.70 7.69 4.62
N GLN A 80 -18.67 8.48 4.15
CA GLN A 80 -20.10 8.16 4.24
C GLN A 80 -20.46 6.88 3.47
N ALA A 81 -19.86 6.64 2.31
CA ALA A 81 -20.12 5.42 1.53
C ALA A 81 -19.59 4.13 2.19
N PHE A 82 -18.57 4.25 3.07
CA PHE A 82 -17.96 3.12 3.77
C PHE A 82 -18.32 3.03 5.26
N GLU A 83 -19.06 4.00 5.81
CA GLU A 83 -19.41 4.08 7.23
C GLU A 83 -20.09 2.80 7.75
N THR A 84 -20.90 2.15 6.90
CA THR A 84 -21.64 0.93 7.25
C THR A 84 -21.10 -0.34 6.59
N ARG A 85 -20.01 -0.24 5.81
CA ARG A 85 -19.46 -1.37 5.06
C ARG A 85 -18.28 -2.00 5.79
N SER A 86 -18.40 -3.28 6.11
CA SER A 86 -17.22 -4.09 6.44
C SER A 86 -16.53 -4.49 5.14
N LEU A 87 -15.32 -3.98 4.91
CA LEU A 87 -14.47 -4.41 3.79
C LEU A 87 -13.75 -5.74 4.08
N VAL A 88 -13.77 -6.21 5.33
CA VAL A 88 -13.05 -7.40 5.76
C VAL A 88 -14.06 -8.52 6.00
N GLU A 89 -14.38 -9.26 4.95
CA GLU A 89 -15.11 -10.52 5.03
C GLU A 89 -14.12 -11.65 5.29
N ASN A 90 -13.90 -12.03 6.56
CA ASN A 90 -13.31 -13.30 7.06
C ASN A 90 -12.25 -14.04 6.18
N GLY A 91 -11.49 -13.31 5.38
CA GLY A 91 -10.58 -13.86 4.39
C GLY A 91 -9.35 -14.43 5.08
N ARG A 92 -8.90 -15.60 4.62
CA ARG A 92 -7.61 -16.13 5.04
C ARG A 92 -6.52 -15.36 4.31
N PHE A 93 -5.51 -14.91 5.05
CA PHE A 93 -4.29 -14.38 4.44
C PHE A 93 -3.43 -15.56 3.97
N GLU A 94 -3.44 -15.82 2.67
CA GLU A 94 -2.80 -17.02 2.07
C GLU A 94 -1.38 -16.74 1.55
N GLU A 95 -1.08 -15.49 1.22
CA GLU A 95 0.19 -15.11 0.63
C GLU A 95 0.68 -13.72 1.05
N VAL A 96 2.01 -13.56 1.02
CA VAL A 96 2.71 -12.26 1.03
C VAL A 96 3.59 -12.18 -0.19
N ARG A 97 3.56 -11.04 -0.90
CA ARG A 97 4.35 -10.80 -2.10
C ARG A 97 5.35 -9.68 -1.88
N LEU A 98 6.55 -9.84 -2.44
CA LEU A 98 7.56 -8.78 -2.52
C LEU A 98 7.47 -8.15 -3.91
N CYS A 99 7.13 -6.87 -3.98
CA CYS A 99 6.84 -6.20 -5.25
C CYS A 99 7.65 -4.92 -5.45
N LYS A 100 7.96 -4.62 -6.70
CA LYS A 100 8.66 -3.40 -7.11
C LYS A 100 7.65 -2.25 -7.20
N MET A 101 7.95 -1.12 -6.55
CA MET A 101 7.14 0.09 -6.66
C MET A 101 7.35 0.84 -7.99
N ILE A 102 8.53 0.71 -8.59
CA ILE A 102 8.92 1.31 -9.86
C ILE A 102 9.17 0.14 -10.81
N SER A 103 8.40 0.06 -11.90
CA SER A 103 8.65 -0.88 -12.99
C SER A 103 9.94 -0.49 -13.72
N ASP A 104 10.67 -1.47 -14.23
CA ASP A 104 11.84 -1.18 -15.06
C ASP A 104 11.36 -0.45 -16.33
N GLU A 105 11.98 0.69 -16.67
CA GLU A 105 11.65 1.46 -17.87
C GLU A 105 11.81 0.53 -19.09
N GLY A 106 10.69 0.18 -19.75
CA GLY A 106 10.68 -0.67 -20.94
C GLY A 106 10.32 -2.15 -20.73
N SER A 107 9.97 -2.60 -19.52
CA SER A 107 9.33 -3.90 -19.37
C SER A 107 7.83 -3.78 -19.69
N GLU A 108 7.40 -4.32 -20.83
CA GLU A 108 6.00 -4.59 -21.18
C GLU A 108 5.37 -5.68 -20.30
N ASP A 109 5.89 -5.94 -19.10
CA ASP A 109 5.33 -6.85 -18.11
C ASP A 109 4.17 -6.19 -17.33
N ASP A 110 3.38 -5.37 -18.03
CA ASP A 110 2.02 -5.07 -17.56
C ASP A 110 1.20 -6.30 -17.92
N ASP A 111 1.15 -7.27 -17.00
CA ASP A 111 0.28 -8.47 -17.06
C ASP A 111 -1.22 -8.10 -17.20
N GLY A 112 -1.58 -6.82 -17.38
CA GLY A 112 -2.93 -6.28 -17.52
C GLY A 112 -3.71 -6.27 -16.20
N THR A 113 -3.08 -6.70 -15.11
CA THR A 113 -3.74 -6.95 -13.83
C THR A 113 -3.85 -5.71 -12.94
N ASN A 114 -3.23 -4.58 -13.31
CA ASN A 114 -3.15 -3.36 -12.50
C ASN A 114 -2.46 -3.53 -11.12
N PHE A 115 -1.77 -4.66 -10.88
CA PHE A 115 -0.98 -4.89 -9.66
C PHE A 115 0.49 -4.51 -9.85
N TYR A 116 1.20 -4.26 -8.75
CA TYR A 116 2.64 -4.05 -8.78
C TYR A 116 3.37 -5.32 -9.27
N PRO A 117 4.44 -5.20 -10.09
CA PRO A 117 5.23 -6.35 -10.50
C PRO A 117 5.95 -6.96 -9.28
N CYS A 118 5.79 -8.28 -9.07
CA CYS A 118 6.32 -8.97 -7.89
C CYS A 118 7.50 -9.89 -8.23
N ILE A 119 8.53 -9.86 -7.38
CA ILE A 119 9.78 -10.61 -7.55
C ILE A 119 9.88 -11.86 -6.67
N ALA A 120 9.05 -11.93 -5.62
CA ALA A 120 8.95 -13.12 -4.77
C ALA A 120 7.56 -13.23 -4.16
N LYS A 121 7.18 -14.47 -3.81
CA LYS A 121 5.96 -14.78 -3.07
C LYS A 121 6.26 -15.76 -1.96
N LEU A 122 5.58 -15.58 -0.83
CA LEU A 122 5.63 -16.45 0.33
C LEU A 122 4.20 -16.92 0.59
N THR A 123 3.97 -18.23 0.49
CA THR A 123 2.64 -18.85 0.64
C THR A 123 2.65 -19.78 1.84
N TRP A 124 1.53 -19.85 2.56
CA TRP A 124 1.37 -20.83 3.63
C TRP A 124 0.48 -21.97 3.14
N PRO A 125 0.94 -23.23 3.16
CA PRO A 125 0.02 -24.36 3.00
C PRO A 125 -0.98 -24.32 4.16
N ASN A 126 -2.27 -24.54 3.87
CA ASN A 126 -3.38 -24.50 4.83
C ASN A 126 -2.98 -25.05 6.23
N ILE A 127 -2.78 -24.14 7.19
CA ILE A 127 -2.72 -24.44 8.63
C ILE A 127 -4.11 -24.21 9.21
#